data_AF-A0A6N6RNF1-F1
#
_entry.id   AF-A0A6N6RNF1-F1
#
_cell.length_a   1.000
_cell.length_b   1.000
_cell.length_c   1.000
_cell.angle_alpha   90.00
_cell.angle_beta   90.00
_cell.angle_gamma   90.00
#
_symmetry.space_group_name_H-M   'P 1'
#
loop_
_entity.id
_entity.type
_entity.pdbx_description
1 polymer ?
#
loop_
_entity_poly.entity_id
_entity_poly.type
_entity_poly.pdbx_seq_one_letter_code
_entity_poly.pdbx_strand_id
1 'polypeptide(L)'
;MEEPAGFHCTIYVNENEIYSGKLGEFPEKFRLRMTRDLSEWADSLGKRGLNELIYSHLAWYEEKAAYCVQCGKRYDGPGDGICGECGGKLAERYVYDRDKGLDMIITCVGMITRVEVTKT
;
A
#
# COMPACT_ATOMS: atom_id res chain seq x y z
N MET A 1 4.00 -2.91 -19.96
CA MET A 1 3.31 -1.62 -19.72
C MET A 1 4.29 -0.78 -18.93
N GLU A 2 4.78 0.31 -19.49
CA GLU A 2 5.84 1.12 -18.89
C GLU A 2 5.27 2.15 -17.90
N GLU A 3 6.03 2.50 -16.86
CA GLU A 3 5.67 3.60 -15.97
C GLU A 3 5.64 4.92 -16.75
N PRO A 4 4.71 5.85 -16.43
CA PRO A 4 4.82 7.21 -16.94
C PRO A 4 6.18 7.78 -16.55
N ALA A 5 6.98 8.16 -17.54
CA ALA A 5 8.24 8.84 -17.30
C ALA A 5 7.98 10.08 -16.43
N GLY A 6 8.88 10.32 -15.48
CA GLY A 6 8.83 11.55 -14.68
C GLY A 6 7.67 11.67 -13.68
N PHE A 7 6.99 10.57 -13.32
CA PHE A 7 5.97 10.61 -12.26
C PHE A 7 6.57 10.97 -10.90
N HIS A 8 5.96 11.94 -10.24
CA HIS A 8 6.16 12.29 -8.84
C HIS A 8 4.82 12.67 -8.23
N CYS A 9 4.51 12.19 -7.03
CA CYS A 9 3.32 12.62 -6.31
C CYS A 9 3.65 13.12 -4.91
N THR A 10 2.84 14.07 -4.46
CA THR A 10 2.89 14.63 -3.11
C THR A 10 1.50 14.54 -2.49
N ILE A 11 1.40 13.96 -1.28
CA ILE A 11 0.14 13.72 -0.59
C ILE A 11 0.06 14.63 0.63
N TYR A 12 -1.08 15.30 0.80
CA TYR A 12 -1.30 16.28 1.86
C TYR A 12 -2.47 15.91 2.78
N VAL A 13 -2.33 16.28 4.05
CA VAL A 13 -3.41 16.39 5.03
C VAL A 13 -3.50 17.85 5.45
N ASN A 14 -4.56 18.52 4.99
CA ASN A 14 -4.69 19.98 4.99
C ASN A 14 -3.48 20.61 4.28
N GLU A 15 -2.66 21.36 5.01
CA GLU A 15 -1.45 22.03 4.50
C GLU A 15 -0.17 21.20 4.74
N ASN A 16 -0.25 20.10 5.48
CA ASN A 16 0.91 19.28 5.82
C ASN A 16 1.17 18.23 4.74
N GLU A 17 2.38 18.22 4.20
CA GLU A 17 2.90 17.12 3.38
C GLU A 17 3.13 15.89 4.25
N ILE A 18 2.53 14.76 3.88
CA ILE A 18 2.71 13.48 4.58
C ILE A 18 3.52 12.45 3.77
N TYR A 19 3.64 12.68 2.47
CA TYR A 19 4.40 11.85 1.55
C TYR A 19 4.79 12.65 0.31
N SER A 20 6.00 12.42 -0.21
CA SER A 20 6.47 12.96 -1.48
C SER A 20 7.45 11.99 -2.13
N GLY A 21 7.16 11.55 -3.35
CA GLY A 21 7.99 10.53 -3.99
C GLY A 21 7.40 9.93 -5.26
N LYS A 22 7.98 8.80 -5.66
CA LYS A 22 7.63 8.07 -6.90
C LYS A 22 6.92 6.74 -6.63
N LEU A 23 6.44 6.53 -5.41
CA LEU A 23 5.82 5.28 -4.95
C LEU A 23 6.73 4.06 -5.10
N GLY A 24 8.06 4.23 -5.03
CA GLY A 24 9.05 3.17 -5.25
C GLY A 24 8.99 2.03 -4.22
N GLU A 25 8.40 2.31 -3.06
CA GLU A 25 8.11 1.37 -1.99
C GLU A 25 6.92 0.43 -2.31
N PHE A 26 6.13 0.73 -3.35
CA PHE A 26 5.10 -0.18 -3.84
C PHE A 26 5.73 -1.31 -4.68
N PRO A 27 5.31 -2.57 -4.49
CA PRO A 27 5.61 -3.62 -5.44
C PRO A 27 5.19 -3.20 -6.86
N GLU A 28 6.03 -3.50 -7.85
CA GLU A 28 5.90 -3.00 -9.24
C GLU A 28 4.48 -3.17 -9.82
N LYS A 29 3.86 -4.35 -9.58
CA LYS A 29 2.50 -4.68 -10.04
C LYS A 29 1.43 -3.70 -9.52
N PHE A 30 1.60 -3.16 -8.31
CA PHE A 30 0.67 -2.20 -7.70
C PHE A 30 1.03 -0.75 -8.07
N ARG A 31 2.34 -0.47 -8.11
CA ARG A 31 2.91 0.85 -8.43
C ARG A 31 2.38 1.39 -9.76
N LEU A 32 2.46 0.59 -10.83
CA LEU A 32 1.98 0.97 -12.17
C LEU A 32 0.51 1.41 -12.17
N ARG A 33 -0.34 0.65 -11.49
CA ARG A 33 -1.79 0.92 -11.45
C ARG A 33 -2.09 2.19 -10.66
N MET A 34 -1.48 2.34 -9.49
CA MET A 34 -1.68 3.53 -8.65
C MET A 34 -1.15 4.80 -9.32
N THR A 35 0.04 4.75 -9.91
CA THR A 35 0.64 5.86 -10.64
C THR A 35 -0.26 6.35 -11.77
N ARG A 36 -0.84 5.43 -12.55
CA ARG A 36 -1.81 5.77 -13.61
C ARG A 36 -3.07 6.41 -13.01
N ASP A 37 -3.69 5.76 -12.03
CA ASP A 37 -4.97 6.21 -11.51
C ASP A 37 -4.83 7.57 -10.79
N LEU A 38 -3.75 7.80 -10.05
CA LEU A 38 -3.45 9.13 -9.48
C LEU A 38 -3.22 10.16 -10.58
N SER A 39 -2.46 9.82 -11.62
CA SER A 39 -2.20 10.72 -12.75
C SER A 39 -3.43 11.13 -13.52
N GLU A 40 -4.48 10.30 -13.52
CA GLU A 40 -5.73 10.54 -14.23
C GLU A 40 -6.78 11.22 -13.35
N TRP A 41 -6.88 10.82 -12.08
CA TRP A 41 -8.02 11.16 -11.24
C TRP A 41 -7.71 12.11 -10.09
N ALA A 42 -6.46 12.30 -9.67
CA ALA A 42 -6.14 13.07 -8.45
C ALA A 42 -6.72 14.50 -8.46
N ASP A 43 -6.63 15.21 -9.58
CA ASP A 43 -7.10 16.60 -9.70
C ASP A 43 -8.63 16.73 -9.77
N SER A 44 -9.33 15.66 -10.13
CA SER A 44 -10.79 15.65 -10.28
C SER A 44 -11.54 15.10 -9.07
N LEU A 45 -10.85 14.36 -8.20
CA LEU A 45 -11.44 13.75 -7.03
C LEU A 45 -11.47 14.73 -5.85
N GLY A 46 -12.65 14.90 -5.26
CA GLY A 46 -12.77 15.51 -3.94
C GLY A 46 -12.19 14.60 -2.84
N LYS A 47 -12.08 15.13 -1.61
CA LYS A 47 -11.53 14.43 -0.44
C LYS A 47 -11.97 12.96 -0.33
N ARG A 48 -13.27 12.68 -0.43
CA ARG A 48 -13.80 11.31 -0.32
C ARG A 48 -13.23 10.38 -1.40
N GLY A 49 -13.27 10.81 -2.65
CA GLY A 49 -12.78 10.02 -3.79
C GLY A 49 -11.28 9.75 -3.72
N LEU A 50 -10.47 10.74 -3.30
CA LEU A 50 -9.03 10.55 -3.09
C LEU A 50 -8.73 9.47 -2.05
N ASN A 51 -9.42 9.51 -0.91
CA ASN A 51 -9.20 8.54 0.16
C ASN A 51 -9.66 7.13 -0.24
N GLU A 52 -10.80 7.01 -0.94
CA GLU A 52 -11.27 5.73 -1.48
C GLU A 52 -10.28 5.16 -2.51
N LEU A 53 -9.77 6.00 -3.42
CA LEU A 53 -8.77 5.62 -4.41
C LEU A 53 -7.49 5.09 -3.75
N ILE A 54 -6.90 5.87 -2.84
CA ILE A 54 -5.66 5.51 -2.15
C ILE A 54 -5.83 4.23 -1.32
N TYR A 55 -6.93 4.14 -0.54
CA TYR A 55 -7.21 2.94 0.24
C TYR A 55 -7.33 1.69 -0.63
N SER A 56 -8.04 1.78 -1.76
CA SER A 56 -8.20 0.65 -2.68
C SER A 56 -6.86 0.15 -3.25
N HIS A 57 -5.92 1.07 -3.48
CA HIS A 57 -4.57 0.75 -3.95
C HIS A 57 -3.63 0.27 -2.86
N LEU A 58 -3.96 0.48 -1.58
CA LEU A 58 -3.15 0.08 -0.43
C LEU A 58 -3.72 -1.10 0.37
N ALA A 59 -4.87 -1.65 -0.03
CA ALA A 59 -5.49 -2.78 0.66
C ALA A 59 -4.56 -4.01 0.80
N TRP A 60 -3.64 -4.22 -0.14
CA TRP A 60 -2.63 -5.29 -0.09
C TRP A 60 -1.60 -5.11 1.02
N TYR A 61 -1.37 -3.87 1.47
CA TYR A 61 -0.29 -3.55 2.41
C TYR A 61 -0.64 -3.99 3.85
N GLU A 62 -1.93 -4.05 4.17
CA GLU A 62 -2.45 -4.62 5.42
C GLU A 62 -2.68 -6.14 5.34
N GLU A 63 -2.36 -6.79 4.21
CA GLU A 63 -2.52 -8.24 4.06
C GLU A 63 -1.60 -8.97 5.04
N LYS A 64 -2.21 -9.84 5.86
CA LYS A 64 -1.50 -10.71 6.79
C LYS A 64 -1.73 -12.17 6.42
N ALA A 65 -0.71 -12.99 6.68
CA ALA A 65 -0.77 -14.43 6.50
C ALA A 65 -0.16 -15.14 7.72
N ALA A 66 -0.52 -16.42 7.87
CA ALA A 66 0.08 -17.27 8.89
C ALA A 66 1.36 -17.90 8.35
N TYR A 67 2.45 -17.81 9.12
CA TYR A 67 3.73 -18.40 8.79
C TYR A 67 4.16 -19.39 9.87
N CYS A 68 4.67 -20.55 9.47
CA CYS A 68 5.29 -21.47 10.41
C CYS A 68 6.62 -20.89 10.92
N VAL A 69 6.77 -20.81 12.24
CA VAL A 69 8.01 -20.29 12.86
C VAL A 69 9.21 -21.20 12.67
N GLN A 70 9.01 -22.47 12.32
CA GLN A 70 10.08 -23.45 12.12
C GLN A 70 10.50 -23.58 10.66
N CYS A 71 9.54 -23.87 9.75
CA CYS A 71 9.85 -24.12 8.34
C CYS A 71 9.57 -22.93 7.41
N GLY A 72 9.00 -21.83 7.91
CA GLY A 72 8.72 -20.62 7.13
C GLY A 72 7.55 -20.75 6.15
N LYS A 73 6.89 -21.91 6.06
CA LYS A 73 5.76 -22.11 5.15
C LYS A 73 4.61 -21.14 5.44
N ARG A 74 4.13 -20.49 4.38
CA ARG A 74 2.99 -19.57 4.37
C ARG A 74 1.67 -20.34 4.23
N TYR A 75 0.65 -19.88 4.93
CA TYR A 75 -0.73 -20.33 4.86
C TYR A 75 -1.64 -19.12 4.62
N ASP A 76 -2.47 -19.21 3.58
CA ASP A 76 -3.46 -18.18 3.27
C ASP A 76 -4.73 -18.43 4.07
N GLY A 77 -4.99 -17.58 5.07
CA GLY A 77 -6.15 -17.66 5.97
C GLY A 77 -5.80 -17.96 7.43
N PRO A 78 -6.80 -17.91 8.34
CA PRO A 78 -6.61 -18.24 9.74
C PRO A 78 -6.32 -19.75 9.85
N GLY A 79 -5.05 -20.12 9.98
CA GLY A 79 -4.65 -21.50 10.22
C GLY A 79 -4.98 -21.94 11.66
N ASP A 80 -5.03 -23.25 11.88
CA ASP A 80 -5.37 -23.91 13.15
C ASP A 80 -4.34 -23.69 14.27
N GLY A 81 -3.47 -22.69 14.13
CA GLY A 81 -2.33 -22.41 15.01
C GLY A 81 -1.13 -23.34 14.83
N ILE A 82 -1.25 -24.40 14.03
CA ILE A 82 -0.23 -25.45 13.84
C ILE A 82 0.07 -25.66 12.35
N CYS A 83 1.34 -25.82 12.02
CA CYS A 83 1.82 -26.11 10.67
C CYS A 83 1.53 -27.58 10.30
N GLY A 84 0.76 -27.79 9.24
CA GLY A 84 0.46 -29.11 8.71
C GLY A 84 1.65 -29.88 8.11
N GLU A 85 2.84 -29.28 7.98
CA GLU A 85 4.03 -29.97 7.46
C GLU A 85 5.01 -30.41 8.54
N CYS A 86 5.32 -29.53 9.50
CA CYS A 86 6.34 -29.83 10.53
C CYS A 86 5.79 -29.85 11.96
N GLY A 87 4.49 -29.57 12.16
CA GLY A 87 3.88 -29.46 13.49
C GLY A 87 4.29 -28.21 14.27
N GLY A 88 5.10 -27.32 13.70
CA GLY A 88 5.52 -26.07 14.32
C GLY A 88 4.38 -25.05 14.48
N LYS A 89 4.53 -24.11 15.42
CA LYS A 89 3.53 -23.06 15.66
C LYS A 89 3.41 -22.09 14.47
N LEU A 90 2.18 -21.67 14.17
CA LEU A 90 1.92 -20.59 13.22
C LEU A 90 1.92 -19.23 13.92
N ALA A 91 2.49 -18.22 13.27
CA ALA A 91 2.46 -16.83 13.71
C ALA A 91 1.94 -15.94 12.57
N GLU A 92 1.08 -14.99 12.89
CA GLU A 92 0.60 -13.99 11.94
C GLU A 92 1.69 -12.96 11.66
N ARG A 93 1.90 -12.64 10.38
CA ARG A 93 2.84 -11.60 9.93
C ARG A 93 2.27 -10.91 8.69
N TYR A 94 2.70 -9.67 8.44
CA TYR A 94 2.43 -8.99 7.18
C TYR A 94 3.03 -9.76 6.01
N VAL A 95 2.30 -9.80 4.90
CA VAL A 95 2.74 -10.47 3.67
C VAL A 95 3.84 -9.69 2.97
N TYR A 96 3.77 -8.36 3.03
CA TYR A 96 4.74 -7.46 2.42
C TYR A 96 5.51 -6.72 3.52
N ASP A 97 6.74 -6.33 3.21
CA ASP A 97 7.58 -5.54 4.11
C ASP A 97 6.93 -4.19 4.40
N ARG A 98 7.10 -3.71 5.64
CA ARG A 98 6.55 -2.42 6.08
C ARG A 98 7.51 -1.29 5.76
N ASP A 99 6.96 -0.21 5.23
CA ASP A 99 7.61 1.06 4.96
C ASP A 99 6.92 2.21 5.73
N LYS A 100 7.72 3.11 6.30
CA LYS A 100 7.20 4.21 7.12
C LYS A 100 6.36 5.22 6.33
N GLY A 101 6.67 5.44 5.05
CA GLY A 101 5.90 6.30 4.17
C GLY A 101 4.52 5.70 3.90
N LEU A 102 4.46 4.41 3.59
CA LEU A 102 3.18 3.71 3.41
C LEU A 102 2.35 3.65 4.69
N ASP A 103 2.99 3.40 5.84
CA ASP A 103 2.34 3.42 7.15
C ASP A 103 1.70 4.78 7.42
N MET A 104 2.40 5.86 7.09
CA MET A 104 1.88 7.23 7.22
C MET A 104 0.67 7.45 6.30
N ILE A 105 0.77 7.06 5.03
CA ILE A 105 -0.34 7.20 4.07
C ILE A 105 -1.57 6.45 4.58
N ILE A 106 -1.44 5.17 4.95
CA ILE A 106 -2.56 4.35 5.47
C ILE A 106 -3.17 4.98 6.73
N THR A 107 -2.34 5.39 7.69
CA THR A 107 -2.81 6.00 8.94
C THR A 107 -3.61 7.29 8.66
N CYS A 108 -3.26 8.01 7.60
CA CYS A 108 -3.92 9.24 7.21
C CYS A 108 -5.08 9.05 6.21
N VAL A 109 -5.37 7.84 5.75
CA VAL A 109 -6.58 7.56 4.94
C VAL A 109 -7.82 7.98 5.73
N GLY A 110 -8.71 8.72 5.07
CA GLY A 110 -9.85 9.45 5.64
C GLY A 110 -9.55 10.93 5.91
N MET A 111 -8.28 11.31 6.03
CA MET A 111 -7.83 12.67 6.31
C MET A 111 -7.11 13.34 5.15
N ILE A 112 -6.67 12.58 4.13
CA ILE A 112 -5.99 13.13 2.94
C ILE A 112 -6.90 14.14 2.26
N THR A 113 -6.42 15.35 2.06
CA THR A 113 -7.19 16.46 1.49
C THR A 113 -6.85 16.72 0.04
N ARG A 114 -5.61 16.43 -0.37
CA ARG A 114 -5.09 16.75 -1.69
C ARG A 114 -3.95 15.81 -2.06
N VAL A 115 -3.87 15.46 -3.34
CA VAL A 115 -2.71 14.83 -3.95
C VAL A 115 -2.31 15.68 -5.15
N GLU A 116 -1.04 16.04 -5.24
CA GLU A 116 -0.46 16.73 -6.39
C GLU A 116 0.37 15.73 -7.19
N VAL A 117 0.22 15.74 -8.51
CA VAL A 117 0.98 14.86 -9.41
C VAL A 117 1.75 15.71 -10.42
N THR A 118 3.07 15.53 -10.47
CA THR A 118 3.94 16.12 -11.48
C THR A 118 4.37 15.05 -12.48
N LYS A 119 4.36 15.41 -13.77
CA LYS A 119 4.80 14.56 -14.89
C LYS A 119 5.91 15.30 -15.61
N THR A 120 7.05 14.66 -15.83
CA THR A 120 8.19 15.23 -16.58
C THR A 120 8.39 14.50 -17.89
#